data_AF-A0A2G0VLH7-F1
#
_entry.id   AF-A0A2G0VLH7-F1
#
_cell.length_a   1.000
_cell.length_b   1.000
_cell.length_c   1.000
_cell.angle_alpha   90.00
_cell.angle_beta   90.00
_cell.angle_gamma   90.00
#
_symmetry.space_group_name_H-M   'P 1'
#
loop_
_entity.id
_entity.type
_entity.pdbx_description
1 polymer ?
#
loop_
_entity_poly.entity_id
_entity_poly.type
_entity_poly.pdbx_seq_one_letter_code
_entity_poly.pdbx_strand_id
1 'polypeptide(L)'
;MQHIQDGMLRLQFNREVAYYAQGIVRDVEGGRKSVAEGVKALEGEQESLKDQSVRIATQSIGLIAGGLQVTGGVGICVGSIGWMCAPAAIVIGHGLNNLYENGNNLLEGRSDTEGWGRVPYQAISEYFSGSKTAGNIAYGAVDVGLSVFGAYRLTVKKDAWRLFRHIDSDYVRAYKESSKTVLGIDAAAGTITTKSMLDEWQKTK
;
A
#
# COMPACT_ATOMS: atom_id res chain seq x y z
N MET A 1 -17.96 15.27 -14.86
CA MET A 1 -16.54 15.08 -14.48
C MET A 1 -15.69 14.85 -15.73
N GLN A 2 -14.71 15.73 -16.01
CA GLN A 2 -13.95 15.71 -17.27
C GLN A 2 -12.73 14.76 -17.25
N HIS A 3 -12.32 14.28 -16.08
CA HIS A 3 -11.06 13.55 -15.90
C HIS A 3 -11.15 12.02 -16.04
N ILE A 4 -12.36 11.45 -16.17
CA ILE A 4 -12.53 10.03 -16.52
C ILE A 4 -12.36 9.89 -18.04
N GLN A 5 -11.32 9.17 -18.45
CA GLN A 5 -10.97 9.01 -19.86
C GLN A 5 -11.88 8.02 -20.59
N ASP A 6 -12.26 6.92 -19.93
CA ASP A 6 -13.17 5.93 -20.50
C ASP A 6 -14.57 6.52 -20.66
N GLY A 7 -15.08 6.54 -21.90
CA GLY A 7 -16.35 7.16 -22.23
C GLY A 7 -17.55 6.46 -21.57
N MET A 8 -17.52 5.13 -21.47
CA MET A 8 -18.60 4.34 -20.87
C MET A 8 -18.60 4.49 -19.35
N LEU A 9 -17.44 4.37 -18.71
CA LEU A 9 -17.28 4.58 -17.27
C LEU A 9 -17.71 6.00 -16.88
N ARG A 10 -17.30 7.00 -17.67
CA ARG A 10 -17.68 8.40 -17.46
C ARG A 10 -19.19 8.59 -17.55
N LEU A 11 -19.84 7.98 -18.55
CA LEU A 11 -21.28 8.06 -18.71
C LEU A 11 -22.01 7.38 -17.54
N GLN A 12 -21.59 6.18 -17.16
CA GLN A 12 -22.19 5.45 -16.04
C GLN A 12 -22.09 6.24 -14.74
N PHE A 13 -20.89 6.71 -14.41
CA PHE A 13 -20.67 7.46 -13.18
C PHE A 13 -21.40 8.80 -13.17
N ASN A 14 -21.35 9.57 -14.27
CA ASN A 14 -22.12 10.82 -14.36
C ASN A 14 -23.63 10.55 -14.18
N ARG A 15 -24.15 9.43 -14.70
CA ARG A 15 -25.56 9.03 -14.57
C ARG A 15 -25.90 8.69 -13.12
N GLU A 16 -25.08 7.90 -12.44
CA GLU A 16 -25.29 7.53 -11.03
C GLU A 16 -25.27 8.75 -10.10
N VAL A 17 -24.27 9.62 -10.25
CA VAL A 17 -24.17 10.86 -9.46
C VAL A 17 -25.34 11.80 -9.75
N ALA A 18 -25.72 11.96 -11.02
CA ALA A 18 -26.87 12.78 -11.39
C ALA A 18 -28.17 12.25 -10.80
N TYR A 19 -28.41 10.93 -10.85
CA TYR A 19 -29.60 10.34 -10.24
C TYR A 19 -29.64 10.52 -8.73
N TYR A 20 -28.51 10.33 -8.04
CA TYR A 20 -28.43 10.57 -6.60
C TYR A 20 -28.77 12.04 -6.27
N ALA A 21 -28.11 12.99 -6.94
CA ALA A 21 -28.33 14.41 -6.71
C ALA A 21 -29.76 14.85 -7.04
N GLN A 22 -30.33 14.39 -8.15
CA GLN A 22 -31.73 14.65 -8.51
C GLN A 22 -32.72 14.05 -7.49
N GLY A 23 -32.39 12.86 -6.95
CA GLY A 23 -33.15 12.26 -5.86
C GLY A 23 -33.21 13.18 -4.64
N ILE A 24 -32.07 13.73 -4.22
CA ILE A 24 -31.99 14.69 -3.10
C ILE A 24 -32.76 15.98 -3.41
N VAL A 25 -32.62 16.56 -4.61
CA VAL A 25 -33.36 17.76 -5.01
C VAL A 25 -34.87 17.54 -4.92
N ARG A 26 -35.37 16.41 -5.44
CA ARG A 26 -36.79 16.06 -5.37
C ARG A 26 -37.28 15.82 -3.94
N ASP A 27 -36.43 15.29 -3.06
CA ASP A 27 -36.75 15.15 -1.64
C ASP A 27 -36.88 16.52 -0.95
N VAL A 28 -36.06 17.50 -1.33
CA VAL A 28 -36.13 18.88 -0.84
C VAL A 28 -37.36 19.61 -1.38
N GLU A 29 -37.61 19.55 -2.69
CA GLU A 29 -38.78 20.17 -3.33
C GLU A 29 -40.09 19.61 -2.80
N GLY A 30 -40.13 18.30 -2.51
CA GLY A 30 -41.29 17.63 -1.92
C GLY A 30 -41.44 17.81 -0.41
N GLY A 31 -40.59 18.61 0.24
CA GLY A 31 -40.62 18.86 1.68
C GLY A 31 -40.27 17.65 2.56
N ARG A 32 -39.73 16.56 1.98
CA ARG A 32 -39.29 15.35 2.71
C ARG A 32 -37.94 15.53 3.39
N LYS A 33 -37.11 16.45 2.88
CA LYS A 33 -35.86 16.92 3.49
C LYS A 33 -35.85 18.44 3.49
N SER A 34 -35.25 19.03 4.52
CA SER A 34 -34.87 20.44 4.47
C SER A 34 -33.70 20.66 3.52
N VAL A 35 -33.49 21.90 3.08
CA VAL A 35 -32.31 22.27 2.25
C VAL A 35 -31.01 21.89 2.97
N ALA A 36 -30.92 22.11 4.27
CA ALA A 36 -29.74 21.76 5.07
C ALA A 36 -29.48 20.24 5.09
N GLU A 37 -30.52 19.43 5.24
CA GLU A 37 -30.40 17.96 5.17
C GLU A 37 -30.03 17.48 3.77
N GLY A 38 -30.53 18.15 2.73
CA GLY A 38 -30.15 17.86 1.34
C GLY A 38 -28.67 18.14 1.07
N VAL A 39 -28.17 19.30 1.49
CA VAL A 39 -26.74 19.65 1.37
C VAL A 39 -25.87 18.65 2.14
N LYS A 40 -26.23 18.34 3.39
CA LYS A 40 -25.50 17.37 4.21
C LYS A 40 -25.44 15.96 3.58
N ALA A 41 -26.51 15.54 2.91
CA ALA A 41 -26.52 14.25 2.20
C ALA A 41 -25.56 14.25 1.00
N LEU A 42 -25.51 15.33 0.22
CA LEU A 42 -24.58 15.47 -0.91
C LEU A 42 -23.12 15.54 -0.45
N GLU A 43 -22.84 16.28 0.62
CA GLU A 43 -21.51 16.35 1.22
C GLU A 43 -21.06 14.97 1.72
N GLY A 44 -21.94 14.22 2.38
CA GLY A 44 -21.65 12.87 2.84
C GLY A 44 -21.37 11.89 1.70
N GLU A 45 -22.12 11.98 0.59
CA GLU A 45 -21.86 11.16 -0.61
C GLU A 45 -20.50 11.51 -1.25
N GLN A 46 -20.18 12.81 -1.34
CA GLN A 46 -18.90 13.26 -1.84
C GLN A 46 -17.73 12.76 -0.98
N GLU A 47 -17.87 12.79 0.34
CA GLU A 47 -16.87 12.27 1.29
C GLU A 47 -16.70 10.75 1.13
N SER A 48 -17.80 10.00 1.04
CA SER A 48 -17.78 8.56 0.79
C SER A 48 -17.04 8.21 -0.51
N LEU A 49 -17.34 8.88 -1.62
CA LEU A 49 -16.66 8.64 -2.90
C LEU A 49 -15.16 8.97 -2.84
N LYS A 50 -14.80 10.04 -2.13
CA LYS A 50 -13.40 10.41 -1.91
C LYS A 50 -12.68 9.35 -1.10
N ASP A 51 -13.27 8.88 -0.01
CA ASP A 51 -12.69 7.85 0.86
C ASP A 51 -12.53 6.53 0.12
N GLN A 52 -13.52 6.13 -0.68
CA GLN A 52 -13.41 4.95 -1.56
C GLN A 52 -12.26 5.10 -2.56
N SER A 53 -12.12 6.27 -3.18
CA SER A 53 -11.04 6.55 -4.13
C SER A 53 -9.66 6.50 -3.48
N VAL A 54 -9.51 7.11 -2.30
CA VAL A 54 -8.27 7.06 -1.51
C VAL A 54 -7.96 5.63 -1.10
N ARG A 55 -8.95 4.86 -0.62
CA ARG A 55 -8.79 3.46 -0.24
C ARG A 55 -8.31 2.60 -1.40
N ILE A 56 -8.94 2.71 -2.57
CA ILE A 56 -8.53 1.97 -3.76
C ILE A 56 -7.11 2.34 -4.17
N ALA A 57 -6.76 3.64 -4.11
CA ALA A 57 -5.42 4.11 -4.45
C ALA A 57 -4.36 3.57 -3.48
N THR A 58 -4.57 3.66 -2.17
CA THR A 58 -3.61 3.17 -1.18
C THR A 58 -3.42 1.66 -1.27
N GLN A 59 -4.49 0.90 -1.47
CA GLN A 59 -4.41 -0.55 -1.64
C GLN A 59 -3.71 -0.93 -2.95
N SER A 60 -3.97 -0.19 -4.04
CA SER A 60 -3.25 -0.41 -5.31
C SER A 60 -1.75 -0.15 -5.15
N ILE A 61 -1.36 0.89 -4.41
CA ILE A 61 0.04 1.16 -4.08
C ILE A 61 0.64 0.00 -3.27
N GLY A 62 -0.05 -0.46 -2.22
CA GLY A 62 0.40 -1.58 -1.40
C GLY A 62 0.55 -2.89 -2.18
N LEU A 63 -0.35 -3.15 -3.13
CA LEU A 63 -0.28 -4.30 -4.04
C LEU A 63 0.98 -4.23 -4.93
N ILE A 64 1.21 -3.08 -5.57
CA ILE A 64 2.36 -2.88 -6.46
C ILE A 64 3.67 -2.95 -5.66
N ALA A 65 3.72 -2.28 -4.50
CA ALA A 65 4.87 -2.32 -3.60
C ALA A 65 5.17 -3.75 -3.12
N GLY A 66 4.14 -4.54 -2.78
CA GLY A 66 4.30 -5.96 -2.45
C GLY A 66 4.94 -6.76 -3.57
N GLY A 67 4.51 -6.56 -4.82
CA GLY A 67 5.13 -7.18 -6.00
C GLY A 67 6.60 -6.74 -6.20
N LEU A 68 6.92 -5.47 -5.95
CA LEU A 68 8.29 -4.95 -6.00
C LEU A 68 9.17 -5.55 -4.89
N GLN A 69 8.64 -5.75 -3.68
CA GLN A 69 9.35 -6.44 -2.59
C GLN A 69 9.65 -7.90 -2.95
N VAL A 70 8.68 -8.64 -3.51
CA VAL A 70 8.91 -10.03 -3.93
C VAL A 70 10.00 -10.11 -5.01
N THR A 71 9.88 -9.32 -6.06
CA THR A 71 10.86 -9.32 -7.16
C THR A 71 12.23 -8.83 -6.71
N GLY A 72 12.29 -7.79 -5.88
CA GLY A 72 13.52 -7.28 -5.27
C GLY A 72 14.19 -8.30 -4.35
N GLY A 73 13.42 -9.01 -3.53
CA GLY A 73 13.90 -10.06 -2.65
C GLY A 73 14.48 -11.25 -3.43
N VAL A 74 13.79 -11.71 -4.48
CA VAL A 74 14.33 -12.74 -5.39
C VAL A 74 15.65 -12.28 -6.00
N GLY A 75 15.72 -11.02 -6.45
CA GLY A 75 16.94 -10.41 -6.98
C GLY A 75 18.10 -10.39 -5.97
N ILE A 76 17.82 -10.10 -4.69
CA ILE A 76 18.83 -10.14 -3.61
C ILE A 76 19.36 -11.56 -3.40
N CYS A 77 18.47 -12.56 -3.32
CA CYS A 77 18.84 -13.96 -3.12
C CYS A 77 19.71 -14.49 -4.28
N VAL A 78 19.27 -14.29 -5.53
CA VAL A 78 20.01 -14.76 -6.72
C VAL A 78 21.31 -13.96 -6.92
N GLY A 79 21.26 -12.64 -6.79
CA GLY A 79 22.41 -11.76 -7.02
C GLY A 79 23.54 -11.91 -5.98
N SER A 80 23.23 -12.47 -4.80
CA SER A 80 24.21 -12.77 -3.75
C SER A 80 24.76 -14.20 -3.80
N ILE A 81 24.45 -14.97 -4.85
CA ILE A 81 24.86 -16.38 -4.99
C ILE A 81 24.41 -17.20 -3.76
N GLY A 82 23.21 -16.93 -3.26
CA GLY A 82 22.63 -17.68 -2.15
C GLY A 82 22.85 -17.07 -0.76
N TRP A 83 23.91 -16.27 -0.55
CA TRP A 83 24.28 -15.82 0.80
C TRP A 83 23.22 -14.95 1.48
N MET A 84 22.47 -14.17 0.71
CA MET A 84 21.42 -13.30 1.24
C MET A 84 20.01 -13.88 1.09
N CYS A 85 19.86 -15.18 0.79
CA CYS A 85 18.52 -15.76 0.60
C CYS A 85 17.68 -15.80 1.88
N ALA A 86 18.28 -16.08 3.04
CA ALA A 86 17.56 -16.06 4.32
C ALA A 86 17.02 -14.64 4.65
N PRO A 87 17.83 -13.57 4.64
CA PRO A 87 17.32 -12.20 4.78
C PRO A 87 16.32 -11.82 3.67
N ALA A 88 16.56 -12.25 2.43
CA ALA A 88 15.65 -12.00 1.31
C ALA A 88 14.29 -12.68 1.49
N ALA A 89 14.23 -13.84 2.15
CA ALA A 89 12.96 -14.52 2.44
C ALA A 89 12.04 -13.66 3.31
N ILE A 90 12.59 -12.82 4.19
CA ILE A 90 11.81 -11.86 4.99
C ILE A 90 11.19 -10.79 4.09
N VAL A 91 11.99 -10.22 3.17
CA VAL A 91 11.51 -9.24 2.17
C VAL A 91 10.41 -9.84 1.29
N ILE A 92 10.62 -11.07 0.80
CA ILE A 92 9.65 -11.80 -0.01
C ILE A 92 8.38 -12.07 0.80
N GLY A 93 8.51 -12.53 2.05
CA GLY A 93 7.37 -12.82 2.93
C GLY A 93 6.51 -11.60 3.18
N HIS A 94 7.12 -10.45 3.48
CA HIS A 94 6.41 -9.17 3.61
C HIS A 94 5.74 -8.76 2.29
N GLY A 95 6.44 -8.90 1.16
CA GLY A 95 5.87 -8.60 -0.15
C GLY A 95 4.66 -9.48 -0.51
N LEU A 96 4.72 -10.78 -0.21
CA LEU A 96 3.61 -11.72 -0.40
C LEU A 96 2.43 -11.39 0.52
N ASN A 97 2.70 -11.00 1.76
CA ASN A 97 1.64 -10.57 2.68
C ASN A 97 0.99 -9.27 2.20
N ASN A 98 1.76 -8.29 1.73
CA ASN A 98 1.24 -7.05 1.14
C ASN A 98 0.40 -7.34 -0.12
N LEU A 99 0.80 -8.28 -0.96
CA LEU A 99 0.00 -8.73 -2.09
C LEU A 99 -1.35 -9.33 -1.64
N TYR A 100 -1.32 -10.17 -0.61
CA TYR A 100 -2.52 -10.80 -0.06
C TYR A 100 -3.46 -9.78 0.57
N GLU A 101 -2.97 -8.96 1.51
CA GLU A 101 -3.80 -7.98 2.23
C GLU A 101 -4.43 -6.98 1.27
N ASN A 102 -3.62 -6.35 0.42
CA ASN A 102 -4.11 -5.32 -0.48
C ASN A 102 -4.94 -5.89 -1.64
N GLY A 103 -4.57 -7.07 -2.15
CA GLY A 103 -5.35 -7.76 -3.18
C GLY A 103 -6.73 -8.17 -2.69
N ASN A 104 -6.81 -8.79 -1.51
CA ASN A 104 -8.09 -9.18 -0.92
C ASN A 104 -8.95 -7.96 -0.58
N ASN A 105 -8.34 -6.90 -0.05
CA ASN A 105 -9.01 -5.64 0.23
C ASN A 105 -9.60 -4.99 -1.04
N LEU A 106 -8.86 -4.98 -2.16
CA LEU A 106 -9.36 -4.47 -3.44
C LEU A 106 -10.52 -5.31 -4.00
N LEU A 107 -10.39 -6.63 -3.92
CA LEU A 107 -11.40 -7.56 -4.46
C LEU A 107 -12.71 -7.52 -3.66
N GLU A 108 -12.62 -7.45 -2.33
CA GLU A 108 -13.78 -7.44 -1.44
C GLU A 108 -14.29 -6.02 -1.12
N GLY A 109 -13.61 -4.97 -1.57
CA GLY A 109 -13.99 -3.58 -1.29
C GLY A 109 -13.85 -3.18 0.19
N ARG A 110 -13.01 -3.88 0.95
CA ARG A 110 -12.77 -3.68 2.39
C ARG A 110 -11.36 -3.15 2.67
N SER A 111 -10.99 -2.92 3.94
CA SER A 111 -9.67 -2.35 4.30
C SER A 111 -9.02 -2.96 5.55
N ASP A 112 -9.57 -4.06 6.06
CA ASP A 112 -9.28 -4.64 7.37
C ASP A 112 -8.71 -6.06 7.28
N THR A 113 -8.31 -6.53 6.08
CA THR A 113 -7.64 -7.82 5.94
C THR A 113 -6.32 -7.82 6.71
N GLU A 114 -6.19 -8.71 7.70
CA GLU A 114 -4.90 -9.06 8.30
C GLU A 114 -4.38 -10.36 7.68
N GLY A 115 -3.18 -10.30 7.12
CA GLY A 115 -2.52 -11.43 6.50
C GLY A 115 -1.67 -12.26 7.47
N TRP A 116 -1.33 -13.47 7.02
CA TRP A 116 -0.54 -14.44 7.78
C TRP A 116 0.84 -13.92 8.21
N GLY A 117 1.39 -12.94 7.49
CA GLY A 117 2.69 -12.33 7.81
C GLY A 117 2.71 -11.56 9.13
N ARG A 118 1.56 -11.11 9.63
CA ARG A 118 1.44 -10.39 10.92
C ARG A 118 1.45 -11.31 12.12
N VAL A 119 0.96 -12.54 11.97
CA VAL A 119 0.76 -13.50 13.06
C VAL A 119 2.03 -13.78 13.88
N PRO A 120 3.22 -14.01 13.28
CA PRO A 120 4.44 -14.22 14.06
C PRO A 120 4.79 -13.02 14.94
N TYR A 121 4.58 -11.79 14.46
CA TYR A 121 4.86 -10.58 15.22
C TYR A 121 3.88 -10.39 16.38
N GLN A 122 2.60 -10.66 16.13
CA GLN A 122 1.56 -10.67 17.17
C GLN A 122 1.89 -11.70 18.26
N ALA A 123 2.24 -12.92 17.87
CA ALA A 123 2.59 -14.00 18.80
C ALA A 123 3.83 -13.68 19.65
N ILE A 124 4.88 -13.11 19.03
CA ILE A 124 6.08 -12.67 19.76
C ILE A 124 5.73 -11.55 20.74
N SER A 125 4.94 -10.57 20.30
CA SER A 125 4.47 -9.48 21.17
C SER A 125 3.72 -10.03 22.38
N GLU A 126 2.73 -10.89 22.18
CA GLU A 126 1.93 -11.51 23.25
C GLU A 126 2.78 -12.38 24.20
N TYR A 127 3.77 -13.12 23.67
CA TYR A 127 4.71 -13.90 24.48
C TYR A 127 5.48 -13.02 25.47
N PHE A 128 5.84 -11.81 25.07
CA PHE A 128 6.47 -10.80 25.94
C PHE A 128 5.47 -9.88 26.65
N SER A 129 4.22 -10.35 26.85
CA SER A 129 3.13 -9.60 27.52
C SER A 129 2.74 -8.29 26.83
N GLY A 130 3.06 -8.14 25.55
CA GLY A 130 2.56 -7.08 24.67
C GLY A 130 1.17 -7.41 24.09
N SER A 131 0.67 -6.53 23.23
CA SER A 131 -0.62 -6.70 22.53
C SER A 131 -0.44 -7.09 21.07
N LYS A 132 -1.50 -7.62 20.43
CA LYS A 132 -1.52 -7.82 18.98
C LYS A 132 -1.27 -6.53 18.20
N THR A 133 -1.80 -5.41 18.70
CA THR A 133 -1.54 -4.06 18.17
C THR A 133 -0.05 -3.72 18.18
N ALA A 134 0.67 -4.01 19.27
CA ALA A 134 2.12 -3.83 19.31
C ALA A 134 2.83 -4.75 18.30
N GLY A 135 2.33 -5.97 18.08
CA GLY A 135 2.79 -6.86 17.01
C GLY A 135 2.56 -6.31 15.60
N ASN A 136 1.39 -5.72 15.33
CA ASN A 136 1.08 -5.06 14.07
C ASN A 136 1.99 -3.85 13.81
N ILE A 137 2.29 -3.06 14.84
CA ILE A 137 3.26 -1.97 14.76
C ILE A 137 4.66 -2.49 14.45
N ALA A 138 5.09 -3.58 15.12
CA ALA A 138 6.39 -4.20 14.85
C ALA A 138 6.49 -4.74 13.41
N TYR A 139 5.43 -5.38 12.90
CA TYR A 139 5.35 -5.81 11.50
C TYR A 139 5.54 -4.62 10.55
N GLY A 140 4.80 -3.53 10.75
CA GLY A 140 4.93 -2.32 9.93
C GLY A 140 6.31 -1.67 10.02
N ALA A 141 6.92 -1.65 11.21
CA ALA A 141 8.26 -1.10 11.40
C ALA A 141 9.32 -1.92 10.63
N VAL A 142 9.20 -3.25 10.64
CA VAL A 142 10.07 -4.11 9.84
C VAL A 142 9.84 -3.86 8.36
N ASP A 143 8.60 -3.79 7.90
CA ASP A 143 8.27 -3.53 6.49
C ASP A 143 8.92 -2.24 5.98
N VAL A 144 8.76 -1.13 6.71
CA VAL A 144 9.44 0.16 6.40
C VAL A 144 10.96 0.01 6.42
N GLY A 145 11.51 -0.72 7.39
CA GLY A 145 12.94 -1.02 7.47
C GLY A 145 13.46 -1.79 6.26
N LEU A 146 12.68 -2.74 5.74
CA LEU A 146 13.02 -3.53 4.55
C LEU A 146 13.01 -2.67 3.29
N SER A 147 12.09 -1.71 3.15
CA SER A 147 12.11 -0.70 2.07
C SER A 147 13.37 0.16 2.12
N VAL A 148 13.73 0.69 3.31
CA VAL A 148 14.98 1.46 3.49
C VAL A 148 16.21 0.61 3.15
N PHE A 149 16.27 -0.62 3.65
CA PHE A 149 17.34 -1.57 3.29
C PHE A 149 17.39 -1.82 1.77
N GLY A 150 16.24 -2.06 1.14
CA GLY A 150 16.12 -2.29 -0.29
C GLY A 150 16.62 -1.12 -1.14
N ALA A 151 16.38 0.12 -0.72
CA ALA A 151 16.86 1.32 -1.39
C ALA A 151 18.36 1.58 -1.17
N TYR A 152 18.88 1.30 0.02
CA TYR A 152 20.25 1.64 0.41
C TYR A 152 21.25 0.49 0.34
N ARG A 153 20.83 -0.75 0.07
CA ARG A 153 21.79 -1.85 -0.16
C ARG A 153 22.68 -1.55 -1.36
N LEU A 154 23.86 -2.18 -1.39
CA LEU A 154 24.70 -2.17 -2.57
C LEU A 154 24.08 -3.10 -3.63
N THR A 155 24.16 -2.67 -4.88
CA THR A 155 23.79 -3.43 -6.06
C THR A 155 24.83 -3.20 -7.13
N VAL A 156 25.04 -4.20 -7.99
CA VAL A 156 25.90 -4.07 -9.17
C VAL A 156 25.24 -3.07 -10.11
N LYS A 157 26.00 -2.10 -10.64
CA LYS A 157 25.52 -1.18 -11.69
C LYS A 157 25.05 -1.98 -12.89
N LYS A 158 23.99 -1.52 -13.58
CA LYS A 158 23.46 -2.25 -14.74
C LYS A 158 24.45 -2.37 -15.91
N ASP A 159 25.37 -1.43 -16.01
CA ASP A 159 26.43 -1.37 -17.03
C ASP A 159 27.77 -1.93 -16.56
N ALA A 160 27.87 -2.43 -15.32
CA ALA A 160 29.11 -3.02 -14.82
C ALA A 160 29.39 -4.36 -15.51
N TRP A 161 30.65 -4.53 -15.93
CA TRP A 161 31.15 -5.76 -16.51
C TRP A 161 32.12 -6.44 -15.56
N ARG A 162 32.18 -7.77 -15.60
CA ARG A 162 33.15 -8.57 -14.83
C ARG A 162 33.92 -9.51 -15.76
N LEU A 163 35.23 -9.62 -15.53
CA LEU A 163 36.04 -10.68 -16.14
C LEU A 163 36.00 -11.96 -15.28
N PHE A 164 36.30 -11.85 -13.98
CA PHE A 164 36.25 -12.98 -13.03
C PHE A 164 35.32 -12.72 -11.84
N ARG A 165 35.30 -11.49 -11.31
CA ARG A 165 34.44 -11.06 -10.20
C ARG A 165 34.14 -9.57 -10.30
N HIS A 166 33.07 -9.13 -9.65
CA HIS A 166 32.82 -7.70 -9.44
C HIS A 166 33.81 -7.13 -8.41
N ILE A 167 34.15 -5.85 -8.60
CA ILE A 167 34.99 -5.06 -7.70
C ILE A 167 34.18 -3.93 -7.07
N ASP A 168 34.71 -3.29 -6.03
CA ASP A 168 33.96 -2.29 -5.24
C ASP A 168 33.44 -1.12 -6.10
N SER A 169 34.15 -0.74 -7.16
CA SER A 169 33.72 0.30 -8.10
C SER A 169 32.52 -0.08 -8.97
N ASP A 170 32.16 -1.35 -9.01
CA ASP A 170 31.00 -1.87 -9.75
C ASP A 170 29.71 -1.75 -8.95
N TYR A 171 29.79 -1.43 -7.66
CA TYR A 171 28.64 -1.33 -6.78
C TYR A 171 28.18 0.11 -6.59
N VAL A 172 26.86 0.28 -6.55
CA VAL A 172 26.19 1.54 -6.19
C VAL A 172 25.03 1.24 -5.25
N ARG A 173 24.53 2.28 -4.58
CA ARG A 173 23.29 2.16 -3.79
C ARG A 173 22.13 1.86 -4.75
N ALA A 174 21.28 0.91 -4.37
CA ALA A 174 20.19 0.43 -5.23
C ALA A 174 19.26 1.54 -5.73
N TYR A 175 19.01 2.59 -4.92
CA TYR A 175 18.20 3.73 -5.36
C TYR A 175 18.76 4.45 -6.60
N LYS A 176 20.07 4.39 -6.86
CA LYS A 176 20.68 5.00 -8.06
C LYS A 176 20.34 4.23 -9.33
N GLU A 177 20.07 2.94 -9.21
CA GLU A 177 19.70 2.04 -10.31
C GLU A 177 18.18 1.83 -10.41
N SER A 178 17.42 2.20 -9.38
CA SER A 178 15.97 2.16 -9.37
C SER A 178 15.37 3.28 -10.21
N SER A 179 14.24 3.00 -10.87
CA SER A 179 13.49 4.05 -11.56
C SER A 179 12.84 5.00 -10.55
N LYS A 180 12.63 6.25 -10.96
CA LYS A 180 11.94 7.26 -10.13
C LYS A 180 10.54 6.79 -9.72
N THR A 181 9.84 6.06 -10.60
CA THR A 181 8.51 5.51 -10.33
C THR A 181 8.55 4.47 -9.22
N VAL A 182 9.51 3.53 -9.26
CA VAL A 182 9.66 2.51 -8.21
C VAL A 182 9.95 3.17 -6.86
N LEU A 183 10.86 4.15 -6.84
CA LEU A 183 11.16 4.91 -5.61
C LEU A 183 9.94 5.69 -5.09
N GLY A 184 9.14 6.27 -5.99
CA GLY A 184 7.91 6.97 -5.61
C GLY A 184 6.86 6.03 -5.02
N ILE A 185 6.69 4.84 -5.60
CA ILE A 185 5.78 3.81 -5.08
C ILE A 185 6.24 3.31 -3.71
N ASP A 186 7.53 2.99 -3.57
CA ASP A 186 8.10 2.50 -2.31
C ASP A 186 7.97 3.56 -1.19
N ALA A 187 8.26 4.83 -1.51
CA ALA A 187 8.05 5.93 -0.57
C ALA A 187 6.57 6.09 -0.18
N ALA A 188 5.65 6.06 -1.15
CA ALA A 188 4.22 6.16 -0.88
C ALA A 188 3.73 4.97 -0.01
N ALA A 189 4.14 3.75 -0.33
CA ALA A 189 3.84 2.57 0.47
C ALA A 189 4.36 2.72 1.91
N GLY A 190 5.62 3.15 2.08
CA GLY A 190 6.18 3.43 3.40
C GLY A 190 5.39 4.46 4.20
N THR A 191 4.88 5.52 3.56
CA THR A 191 4.01 6.50 4.24
C THR A 191 2.66 5.91 4.65
N ILE A 192 2.08 5.04 3.82
CA ILE A 192 0.82 4.33 4.12
C ILE A 192 1.02 3.38 5.29
N THR A 193 2.07 2.55 5.27
CA THR A 193 2.42 1.64 6.37
C THR A 193 2.67 2.42 7.66
N THR A 194 3.40 3.53 7.60
CA THR A 194 3.63 4.39 8.78
C THR A 194 2.33 4.96 9.33
N LYS A 195 1.42 5.42 8.47
CA LYS A 195 0.09 5.87 8.89
C LYS A 195 -0.69 4.74 9.58
N SER A 196 -0.71 3.55 8.99
CA SER A 196 -1.35 2.38 9.58
C SER A 196 -0.79 2.05 10.97
N MET A 197 0.52 2.19 11.18
CA MET A 197 1.14 2.02 12.51
C MET A 197 0.68 3.10 13.50
N LEU A 198 0.53 4.36 13.07
CA LEU A 198 0.01 5.43 13.92
C LEU A 198 -1.45 5.19 14.31
N ASP A 199 -2.25 4.69 13.37
CA ASP A 199 -3.65 4.33 13.62
C ASP A 199 -3.73 3.15 14.60
N GLU A 200 -2.87 2.13 14.46
CA GLU A 200 -2.71 1.04 15.45
C GLU A 200 -2.31 1.58 16.82
N TRP A 201 -1.32 2.47 16.88
CA TRP A 201 -0.88 3.08 18.15
C TRP A 201 -2.02 3.82 18.86
N GLN A 202 -2.88 4.53 18.11
CA GLN A 202 -4.03 5.21 18.68
C GLN A 202 -5.05 4.25 19.33
N LYS A 203 -5.18 3.02 18.85
CA LYS A 203 -6.04 1.98 19.46
C LYS A 203 -5.55 1.51 20.83
N THR A 204 -4.28 1.78 21.18
CA THR A 204 -3.70 1.39 22.48
C THR A 204 -3.92 2.41 23.59
N LYS A 205 -4.43 3.60 23.25
CA LYS A 205 -4.78 4.66 24.20
C LYS A 205 -6.25 4.56 24.62
#